data_AF-A0A3R7KZC5-F1
#
_entry.id   AF-A0A3R7KZC5-F1
#
_cell.length_a   1.000
_cell.length_b   1.000
_cell.length_c   1.000
_cell.angle_alpha   90.00
_cell.angle_beta   90.00
_cell.angle_gamma   90.00
#
_symmetry.space_group_name_H-M   'P 1'
#
loop_
_entity.id
_entity.type
_entity.pdbx_description
1 polymer ?
#
loop_
_entity_poly.entity_id
_entity_poly.type
_entity_poly.pdbx_seq_one_letter_code
_entity_poly.pdbx_strand_id
1 'polypeptide(L)'
;MCRRLFGLVSLPSGLRGLSGFGSVLGTGTVPSDLMRTLQEELQEEERRKQFGIGETLRNCIGQGNLDHLESPEADAVHLQKLDSMVESFFSRIPLPEDPMKAALEPTEEELKKNDECEVLKEAVREQYQRRRAAKAAEEARLARAMKRYDVPIENEANSNATEHVDTPNDTVELRQQIDVMKRQLAKLEKLLNSKGRSE
;
A
#
# COMPACT_ATOMS: atom_id res chain seq x y z
N MET A 1 -27.25 28.49 -17.77
CA MET A 1 -25.82 28.66 -18.13
C MET A 1 -25.11 29.24 -16.91
N CYS A 2 -24.69 28.41 -15.96
CA CYS A 2 -23.97 28.85 -14.75
C CYS A 2 -22.60 28.17 -14.74
N ARG A 3 -21.55 28.96 -14.95
CA ARG A 3 -20.16 28.51 -14.82
C ARG A 3 -19.84 28.44 -13.32
N ARG A 4 -19.62 27.24 -12.78
CA ARG A 4 -19.01 27.04 -11.46
C ARG A 4 -17.53 26.72 -11.68
N LEU A 5 -16.67 27.62 -11.21
CA LEU A 5 -15.23 27.43 -11.14
C LEU A 5 -14.95 26.36 -10.07
N PHE A 6 -14.32 25.26 -10.47
CA PHE A 6 -13.76 24.28 -9.54
C PHE A 6 -12.54 24.91 -8.86
N GLY A 7 -12.67 25.19 -7.56
CA GLY A 7 -11.53 25.50 -6.71
C GLY A 7 -10.73 24.22 -6.49
N LEU A 8 -9.63 24.08 -7.22
CA LEU A 8 -8.57 23.15 -6.88
C LEU A 8 -7.99 23.59 -5.53
N VAL A 9 -8.35 22.89 -4.45
CA VAL A 9 -7.62 22.99 -3.20
C VAL A 9 -6.30 22.27 -3.42
N SER A 10 -5.27 23.06 -3.70
CA SER A 10 -3.89 22.59 -3.74
C SER A 10 -3.53 22.06 -2.37
N LEU A 11 -3.26 20.75 -2.24
CA LEU A 11 -2.44 20.26 -1.15
C LEU A 11 -1.04 20.89 -1.32
N PRO A 12 -0.48 21.61 -0.35
CA PRO A 12 0.95 21.73 -0.28
C PRO A 12 1.44 20.48 0.47
N SER A 13 1.50 19.33 -0.21
CA SER A 13 2.50 18.31 0.14
C SER A 13 3.85 18.85 -0.30
N GLY A 14 4.33 19.86 0.43
CA GLY A 14 5.67 20.37 0.30
C GLY A 14 6.62 19.25 0.69
N LEU A 15 7.22 18.63 -0.32
CA LEU A 15 8.46 17.87 -0.22
C LEU A 15 9.45 18.68 0.62
N ARG A 16 9.52 18.43 1.94
CA ARG A 16 10.56 18.96 2.81
C ARG A 16 11.84 18.20 2.48
N GLY A 17 12.46 18.57 1.36
CA GLY A 17 13.77 18.09 0.98
C GLY A 17 14.80 18.57 2.00
N LEU A 18 15.37 17.65 2.77
CA LEU A 18 16.54 17.89 3.62
C LEU A 18 17.81 17.95 2.76
N SER A 19 17.81 18.80 1.74
CA SER A 19 19.01 19.06 0.93
C SER A 19 19.77 20.22 1.56
N GLY A 20 20.93 19.93 2.18
CA GLY A 20 21.97 20.94 2.37
C GLY A 20 22.24 21.45 3.78
N PHE A 21 22.10 20.64 4.85
CA PHE A 21 22.70 21.01 6.15
C PHE A 21 24.13 20.47 6.23
N GLY A 22 25.07 21.18 5.59
CA GLY A 22 26.51 20.93 5.77
C GLY A 22 26.97 21.46 7.14
N SER A 23 27.28 20.58 8.07
CA SER A 23 27.87 20.93 9.37
C SER A 23 29.24 20.28 9.50
N VAL A 24 30.30 20.98 9.09
CA VAL A 24 31.69 20.48 9.24
C VAL A 24 32.26 20.77 10.64
N LEU A 25 31.68 21.69 11.41
CA LEU A 25 32.07 21.96 12.80
C LEU A 25 30.82 22.23 13.64
N GLY A 26 30.17 21.13 14.06
CA GLY A 26 29.21 21.04 15.17
C GLY A 26 28.49 22.32 15.61
N THR A 27 27.48 22.74 14.85
CA THR A 27 26.21 23.35 15.33
C THR A 27 25.36 23.67 14.11
N GLY A 28 24.67 22.66 13.59
CA GLY A 28 23.63 22.90 12.59
C GLY A 28 22.51 23.73 13.23
N THR A 29 22.47 25.03 12.95
CA THR A 29 21.37 25.88 13.41
C THR A 29 20.13 25.53 12.60
N VAL A 30 19.13 24.97 13.28
CA VAL A 30 17.82 24.76 12.69
C VAL A 30 17.24 26.13 12.32
N PRO A 31 16.77 26.35 11.08
CA PRO A 31 16.19 27.62 10.68
C PRO A 31 15.10 28.06 11.65
N SER A 32 15.18 29.28 12.17
CA SER A 32 14.22 29.82 13.14
C SER A 32 12.79 29.79 12.61
N ASP A 33 12.61 30.01 11.30
CA ASP A 33 11.30 29.94 10.65
C ASP A 33 10.73 28.51 10.67
N LEU A 34 11.58 27.48 10.56
CA LEU A 34 11.14 26.09 10.66
C LEU A 34 10.67 25.79 12.09
N MET A 35 11.41 26.23 13.11
CA MET A 35 11.02 26.07 14.51
C MET A 35 9.72 26.82 14.82
N ARG A 36 9.54 28.03 14.27
CA ARG A 36 8.30 28.81 14.43
C ARG A 36 7.10 28.09 13.81
N THR A 37 7.24 27.58 12.58
CA THR A 37 6.16 26.83 11.91
C THR A 37 5.78 25.55 12.64
N LEU A 38 6.75 24.79 13.15
CA LEU A 38 6.47 23.59 13.95
C LEU A 38 5.78 23.94 15.27
N GLN A 39 6.16 25.06 15.90
CA GLN A 39 5.52 25.53 17.12
C GLN A 39 4.08 25.99 16.89
N GLU A 40 3.81 26.69 15.78
CA GLU A 40 2.46 27.09 15.37
C GLU A 40 1.60 25.87 15.02
N GLU A 41 2.13 24.89 14.28
CA GLU A 41 1.43 23.62 13.98
C GLU A 41 1.12 22.82 15.24
N LEU A 42 2.04 22.76 16.20
CA LEU A 42 1.82 22.07 17.48
C LEU A 42 0.74 22.75 18.31
N GLN A 43 0.75 24.08 18.39
CA GLN A 43 -0.29 24.84 19.09
C GLN A 43 -1.66 24.73 18.41
N GLU A 44 -1.70 24.70 17.09
CA GLU A 44 -2.95 24.50 16.34
C GLU A 44 -3.48 23.08 16.52
N GLU A 45 -2.61 22.07 16.55
CA GLU A 45 -2.98 20.68 16.82
C GLU A 45 -3.49 20.49 18.27
N GLU A 46 -2.84 21.13 19.25
CA GLU A 46 -3.31 21.16 20.64
C GLU A 46 -4.68 21.83 20.76
N ARG A 47 -4.92 22.93 20.05
CA ARG A 47 -6.24 23.58 20.01
C ARG A 47 -7.29 22.69 19.36
N ARG A 48 -6.98 22.02 18.24
CA ARG A 48 -7.90 21.08 17.60
C ARG A 48 -8.23 19.88 18.50
N LYS A 49 -7.28 19.43 19.31
CA LYS A 49 -7.50 18.40 20.36
C LYS A 49 -8.36 18.90 21.51
N GLN A 50 -8.31 20.20 21.81
CA GLN A 50 -9.14 20.82 22.84
C GLN A 50 -10.61 20.92 22.39
N PHE A 51 -10.93 21.35 21.17
CA PHE A 51 -12.33 21.58 20.75
C PHE A 51 -13.18 20.34 20.37
N GLY A 52 -12.91 19.16 20.94
CA GLY A 52 -13.68 17.92 20.68
C GLY A 52 -14.74 17.61 21.73
N ILE A 53 -15.65 16.68 21.43
CA ILE A 53 -16.66 16.11 22.39
C ILE A 53 -15.99 15.58 23.68
N GLY A 54 -14.68 15.29 23.63
CA GLY A 54 -13.87 14.91 24.78
C GLY A 54 -13.49 16.04 25.74
N GLU A 55 -13.65 17.33 25.40
CA GLU A 55 -13.23 18.46 26.26
C GLU A 55 -14.08 18.60 27.51
N THR A 56 -15.42 18.48 27.35
CA THR A 56 -16.36 18.49 28.48
C THR A 56 -16.10 17.31 29.40
N LEU A 57 -15.85 16.12 28.83
CA LEU A 57 -15.49 14.91 29.58
C LEU A 57 -14.13 15.04 30.30
N ARG A 58 -13.12 15.63 29.66
CA ARG A 58 -11.77 15.79 30.24
C ARG A 58 -11.73 16.86 31.32
N ASN A 59 -12.51 17.93 31.18
CA ASN A 59 -12.67 18.97 32.20
C ASN A 59 -13.39 18.43 33.45
N CYS A 60 -14.37 17.53 33.28
CA CYS A 60 -15.01 16.84 34.40
C CYS A 60 -14.08 15.85 35.13
N ILE A 61 -13.08 15.28 34.44
CA ILE A 61 -12.14 14.31 35.02
C ILE A 61 -10.90 15.00 35.63
N GLY A 62 -10.44 16.11 35.05
CA GLY A 62 -9.26 16.86 35.52
C GLY A 62 -9.51 17.79 36.69
N GLN A 63 -10.74 18.32 36.81
CA GLN A 63 -11.23 19.01 37.99
C GLN A 63 -12.23 18.09 38.68
N GLY A 64 -11.75 17.26 39.61
CA GLY A 64 -12.62 16.44 40.45
C GLY A 64 -13.50 17.34 41.31
N ASN A 65 -14.62 17.81 40.76
CA ASN A 65 -15.65 18.57 41.46
C ASN A 65 -16.42 17.61 42.37
N LEU A 66 -15.75 17.15 43.43
CA LEU A 66 -16.31 16.29 44.48
C LEU A 66 -17.11 17.08 45.52
N ASP A 67 -17.26 18.39 45.33
CA ASP A 67 -18.00 19.31 46.22
C ASP A 67 -19.45 18.84 46.49
N HIS A 68 -20.03 18.08 45.55
CA HIS A 68 -21.35 17.46 45.70
C HIS A 68 -21.40 16.35 46.77
N LEU A 69 -20.26 15.75 47.13
CA LEU A 69 -20.16 14.71 48.17
C LEU A 69 -20.03 15.27 49.58
N GLU A 70 -19.82 16.59 49.74
CA GLU A 70 -19.63 17.22 51.05
C GLU A 70 -20.95 17.31 51.85
N SER A 71 -22.10 17.32 51.18
CA SER A 71 -23.40 17.31 51.85
C SER A 71 -24.54 16.84 50.92
N PRO A 72 -25.66 16.32 51.48
CA PRO A 72 -26.85 15.99 50.69
C PRO A 72 -27.44 17.19 49.94
N GLU A 73 -27.21 18.40 50.44
CA GLU A 73 -27.69 19.65 49.82
C GLU A 73 -26.84 20.01 48.59
N ALA A 74 -25.52 19.82 48.67
CA ALA A 74 -24.62 20.00 47.53
C ALA A 74 -24.88 18.97 46.40
N ASP A 75 -25.24 17.74 46.77
CA ASP A 75 -25.64 16.70 45.82
C ASP A 75 -26.92 17.10 45.06
N ALA A 76 -27.93 17.61 45.77
CA ALA A 76 -29.16 18.09 45.14
C ALA A 76 -28.92 19.23 44.13
N VAL A 77 -28.04 20.18 44.47
CA VAL A 77 -27.65 21.28 43.56
C VAL A 77 -26.89 20.74 42.35
N HIS A 78 -26.04 19.73 42.54
CA HIS A 78 -25.31 19.11 41.45
C HIS A 78 -26.24 18.35 40.49
N LEU A 79 -27.19 17.58 41.02
CA LEU A 79 -28.22 16.91 40.22
C LEU A 79 -29.04 17.92 39.41
N GLN A 80 -29.46 19.02 40.02
CA GLN A 80 -30.20 20.07 39.32
C GLN A 80 -29.37 20.72 38.18
N LYS A 81 -28.06 20.88 38.38
CA LYS A 81 -27.14 21.34 37.34
C LYS A 81 -27.03 20.32 36.21
N LEU A 82 -26.95 19.03 36.52
CA LEU A 82 -26.92 17.96 35.52
C LEU A 82 -28.21 17.92 34.70
N ASP A 83 -29.37 17.99 35.36
CA ASP A 83 -30.67 18.06 34.68
C ASP A 83 -30.75 19.26 33.74
N SER A 84 -30.30 20.42 34.20
CA SER A 84 -30.23 21.63 33.35
C SER A 84 -29.29 21.45 32.16
N MET A 85 -28.16 20.76 32.33
CA MET A 85 -27.24 20.45 31.25
C MET A 85 -27.88 19.49 30.25
N VAL A 86 -28.50 18.41 30.72
CA VAL A 86 -29.22 17.42 29.91
C VAL A 86 -30.30 18.12 29.08
N GLU A 87 -31.16 18.92 29.72
CA GLU A 87 -32.17 19.72 29.03
C GLU A 87 -31.55 20.66 27.99
N SER A 88 -30.42 21.32 28.31
CA SER A 88 -29.74 22.19 27.35
C SER A 88 -29.17 21.45 26.13
N PHE A 89 -28.71 20.20 26.32
CA PHE A 89 -28.19 19.38 25.22
C PHE A 89 -29.33 18.87 24.33
N PHE A 90 -30.40 18.35 24.93
CA PHE A 90 -31.53 17.80 24.19
C PHE A 90 -32.47 18.87 23.62
N SER A 91 -32.48 20.09 24.17
CA SER A 91 -33.20 21.22 23.56
C SER A 91 -32.50 21.79 22.33
N ARG A 92 -31.18 21.65 22.23
CA ARG A 92 -30.37 22.11 21.09
C ARG A 92 -30.34 21.12 19.94
N ILE A 93 -30.52 19.83 20.22
CA ILE A 93 -30.54 18.77 19.22
C ILE A 93 -32.00 18.38 18.98
N PRO A 94 -32.67 18.90 17.94
CA PRO A 94 -34.03 18.48 17.64
C PRO A 94 -34.03 16.97 17.39
N LEU A 95 -34.95 16.28 18.05
CA LEU A 95 -35.16 14.86 17.78
C LEU A 95 -35.55 14.72 16.30
N PRO A 96 -34.92 13.79 15.56
CA PRO A 96 -35.28 13.55 14.17
C PRO A 96 -36.75 13.09 14.08
N GLU A 97 -37.46 13.55 13.04
CA GLU A 97 -38.87 13.20 12.80
C GLU A 97 -39.09 11.68 12.71
N ASP A 98 -38.09 10.96 12.21
CA ASP A 98 -38.04 9.50 12.22
C ASP A 98 -36.68 9.02 12.79
N PRO A 99 -36.65 8.60 14.06
CA PRO A 99 -35.43 8.15 14.71
C PRO A 99 -34.88 6.83 14.12
N MET A 100 -35.76 5.97 13.59
CA MET A 100 -35.33 4.70 13.01
C MET A 100 -34.63 4.92 11.68
N LYS A 101 -35.16 5.83 10.85
CA LYS A 101 -34.51 6.22 9.60
C LYS A 101 -33.15 6.89 9.85
N ALA A 102 -33.09 7.83 10.79
CA ALA A 102 -31.84 8.52 11.11
C ALA A 102 -30.76 7.57 11.68
N ALA A 103 -31.15 6.56 12.45
CA ALA A 103 -30.22 5.55 12.97
C ALA A 103 -29.69 4.58 11.91
N LEU A 104 -30.42 4.42 10.80
CA LEU A 104 -30.05 3.54 9.68
C LEU A 104 -29.39 4.28 8.52
N GLU A 105 -29.45 5.61 8.51
CA GLU A 105 -28.83 6.42 7.47
C GLU A 105 -27.30 6.35 7.60
N PRO A 106 -26.58 5.97 6.53
CA PRO A 106 -25.14 5.87 6.59
C PRO A 106 -24.51 7.19 6.98
N THR A 107 -23.59 7.13 7.93
CA THR A 107 -22.82 8.31 8.34
C THR A 107 -21.85 8.74 7.23
N GLU A 108 -21.43 10.02 7.24
CA GLU A 108 -20.46 10.52 6.25
C GLU A 108 -19.14 9.72 6.25
N GLU A 109 -18.73 9.21 7.42
CA GLU A 109 -17.55 8.37 7.53
C GLU A 109 -17.73 6.99 6.88
N GLU A 110 -18.91 6.40 7.01
CA GLU A 110 -19.25 5.13 6.36
C GLU A 110 -19.33 5.29 4.85
N LEU A 111 -19.88 6.42 4.36
CA LEU A 111 -19.88 6.74 2.93
C LEU A 111 -18.46 6.85 2.37
N LYS A 112 -17.56 7.58 3.06
CA LYS A 112 -16.14 7.68 2.64
C LYS A 112 -15.45 6.32 2.59
N LYS A 113 -15.67 5.47 3.58
CA LYS A 113 -15.13 4.10 3.60
C LYS A 113 -15.68 3.26 2.45
N ASN A 114 -16.96 3.42 2.12
CA ASN A 114 -17.56 2.74 0.98
C ASN A 114 -16.94 3.20 -0.35
N ASP A 115 -16.70 4.50 -0.52
CA ASP A 115 -16.05 5.04 -1.72
C ASP A 115 -14.63 4.47 -1.89
N GLU A 116 -13.84 4.41 -0.80
CA GLU A 116 -12.51 3.78 -0.80
C GLU A 116 -12.58 2.30 -1.19
N CYS A 117 -13.59 1.58 -0.67
CA CYS A 117 -13.82 0.18 -1.01
C CYS A 117 -14.21 -0.01 -2.47
N GLU A 118 -15.02 0.88 -3.05
CA GLU A 118 -15.38 0.80 -4.47
C GLU A 118 -14.17 1.02 -5.37
N VAL A 119 -13.30 1.99 -5.05
CA VAL A 119 -12.04 2.18 -5.78
C VAL A 119 -11.19 0.92 -5.77
N LEU A 120 -11.08 0.25 -4.62
CA LEU A 120 -10.33 -1.01 -4.51
C LEU A 120 -10.99 -2.12 -5.35
N LYS A 121 -12.32 -2.25 -5.31
CA LYS A 121 -13.05 -3.24 -6.12
C LYS A 121 -12.80 -3.01 -7.62
N GLU A 122 -12.83 -1.76 -8.08
CA GLU A 122 -12.55 -1.40 -9.47
C GLU A 122 -11.11 -1.73 -9.86
N ALA A 123 -10.12 -1.39 -9.03
CA ALA A 123 -8.72 -1.71 -9.29
C ALA A 123 -8.50 -3.23 -9.44
N VAL A 124 -9.12 -4.03 -8.57
CA VAL A 124 -9.04 -5.51 -8.64
C VAL A 124 -9.73 -6.04 -9.90
N ARG A 125 -10.91 -5.50 -10.26
CA ARG A 125 -11.61 -5.88 -11.49
C ARG A 125 -10.74 -5.59 -12.72
N GLU A 126 -10.13 -4.41 -12.79
CA GLU A 126 -9.28 -4.00 -13.90
C GLU A 126 -8.03 -4.89 -14.00
N GLN A 127 -7.34 -5.14 -12.89
CA GLN A 127 -6.17 -6.02 -12.86
C GLN A 127 -6.51 -7.42 -13.36
N TYR A 128 -7.65 -7.98 -12.93
CA TYR A 128 -8.11 -9.27 -13.40
C TYR A 128 -8.35 -9.29 -14.91
N GLN A 129 -9.01 -8.27 -15.44
CA GLN A 129 -9.27 -8.13 -16.88
C GLN A 129 -7.96 -8.01 -17.68
N ARG A 130 -7.02 -7.17 -17.24
CA ARG A 130 -5.69 -7.03 -17.86
C ARG A 130 -4.94 -8.36 -17.88
N ARG A 131 -4.94 -9.10 -16.77
CA ARG A 131 -4.30 -10.43 -16.68
C ARG A 131 -4.93 -11.42 -17.64
N ARG A 132 -6.26 -11.45 -17.72
CA ARG A 132 -6.99 -12.34 -18.64
C ARG A 132 -6.70 -11.98 -20.11
N ALA A 133 -6.67 -10.69 -20.45
CA ALA A 133 -6.34 -10.22 -21.79
C ALA A 133 -4.89 -10.56 -22.17
N ALA A 134 -3.93 -10.36 -21.25
CA ALA A 134 -2.53 -10.72 -21.46
C ALA A 134 -2.36 -12.23 -21.68
N LYS A 135 -3.06 -13.06 -20.89
CA LYS A 135 -3.06 -14.51 -21.07
C LYS A 135 -3.61 -14.91 -22.44
N ALA A 136 -4.75 -14.34 -22.85
CA ALA A 136 -5.34 -14.62 -24.16
C ALA A 136 -4.42 -14.18 -25.32
N ALA A 137 -3.73 -13.04 -25.17
CA ALA A 137 -2.76 -12.57 -26.16
C ALA A 137 -1.55 -13.52 -26.28
N GLU A 138 -1.07 -14.03 -25.15
CA GLU A 138 0.03 -14.99 -25.10
C GLU A 138 -0.38 -16.35 -25.68
N GLU A 139 -1.56 -16.85 -25.33
CA GLU A 139 -2.15 -18.04 -25.94
C GLU A 139 -2.28 -17.88 -27.46
N ALA A 140 -2.72 -16.73 -27.95
CA ALA A 140 -2.78 -16.44 -29.38
C ALA A 140 -1.39 -16.31 -30.04
N ARG A 141 -0.36 -15.88 -29.30
CA ARG A 141 1.03 -15.85 -29.77
C ARG A 141 1.58 -17.27 -29.91
N LEU A 142 1.39 -18.09 -28.87
CA LEU A 142 1.80 -19.49 -28.86
C LEU A 142 1.08 -20.31 -29.93
N ALA A 143 -0.23 -20.16 -30.07
CA ALA A 143 -1.01 -20.83 -31.12
C ALA A 143 -0.51 -20.47 -32.53
N ARG A 144 -0.11 -19.21 -32.77
CA ARG A 144 0.50 -18.80 -34.04
C ARG A 144 1.88 -19.41 -34.26
N ALA A 145 2.67 -19.57 -33.21
CA ALA A 145 3.97 -20.24 -33.29
C ALA A 145 3.79 -21.74 -33.55
N MET A 146 2.89 -22.42 -32.82
CA MET A 146 2.59 -23.84 -32.99
C MET A 146 2.10 -24.16 -34.40
N LYS A 147 1.25 -23.31 -34.99
CA LYS A 147 0.84 -23.45 -36.40
C LYS A 147 1.99 -23.51 -37.40
N ARG A 148 3.18 -22.97 -37.08
CA ARG A 148 4.36 -23.08 -37.94
C ARG A 148 5.02 -24.47 -37.86
N TYR A 149 4.89 -25.13 -36.71
CA TYR A 149 5.40 -26.49 -36.49
C TYR A 149 4.39 -27.56 -36.92
N ASP A 150 3.10 -27.23 -36.93
CA ASP A 150 2.02 -28.12 -37.40
C ASP A 150 1.86 -28.11 -38.93
N VAL A 151 2.70 -27.39 -39.69
CA VAL A 151 2.72 -27.51 -41.15
C VAL A 151 3.27 -28.90 -41.47
N PRO A 152 2.46 -29.82 -42.04
CA PRO A 152 2.96 -31.13 -42.41
C PRO A 152 4.08 -30.95 -43.43
N ILE A 153 5.15 -31.72 -43.25
CA ILE A 153 6.28 -31.91 -44.17
C ILE A 153 5.73 -32.56 -45.46
N GLU A 154 4.94 -31.83 -46.23
CA GLU A 154 4.41 -32.29 -47.52
C GLU A 154 4.80 -31.36 -48.66
N ASN A 155 5.56 -30.29 -48.40
CA ASN A 155 6.03 -29.37 -49.43
C ASN A 155 7.51 -28.95 -49.30
N GLU A 156 8.38 -29.82 -48.79
CA GLU A 156 9.83 -29.64 -48.91
C GLU A 156 10.35 -30.36 -50.16
N ALA A 157 10.07 -29.78 -51.31
CA ALA A 157 10.83 -30.05 -52.54
C ALA A 157 11.66 -28.84 -53.00
N ASN A 158 11.59 -27.67 -52.34
CA ASN A 158 12.33 -26.48 -52.77
C ASN A 158 12.56 -25.47 -51.63
N SER A 159 13.47 -25.76 -50.71
CA SER A 159 14.27 -24.71 -50.10
C SER A 159 15.48 -25.33 -49.42
N ASN A 160 16.67 -25.03 -49.96
CA ASN A 160 17.95 -25.22 -49.31
C ASN A 160 17.97 -24.42 -47.98
N ALA A 161 17.55 -25.05 -46.90
CA ALA A 161 17.90 -24.65 -45.55
C ALA A 161 18.48 -25.90 -44.90
N THR A 162 19.80 -25.89 -44.74
CA THR A 162 20.56 -26.93 -44.04
C THR A 162 20.20 -26.84 -42.55
N GLU A 163 19.02 -27.28 -42.17
CA GLU A 163 18.74 -27.66 -40.79
C GLU A 163 19.49 -28.97 -40.56
N HIS A 164 20.63 -28.85 -39.88
CA HIS A 164 21.34 -30.00 -39.34
C HIS A 164 20.44 -30.61 -38.25
N VAL A 165 19.50 -31.42 -38.67
CA VAL A 165 18.72 -32.28 -37.79
C VAL A 165 19.73 -33.24 -37.18
N ASP A 166 20.09 -33.00 -35.91
CA ASP A 166 20.93 -33.92 -35.14
C ASP A 166 20.27 -35.30 -35.19
N THR A 167 20.85 -36.17 -36.01
CA THR A 167 20.31 -37.50 -36.21
C THR A 167 20.52 -38.27 -34.90
N PRO A 168 19.69 -39.27 -34.59
CA PRO A 168 19.89 -40.09 -33.39
C PRO A 168 21.30 -40.70 -33.33
N ASN A 169 21.98 -40.85 -34.47
CA ASN A 169 23.35 -41.32 -34.56
C ASN A 169 24.36 -40.31 -34.00
N ASP A 170 24.19 -39.02 -34.29
CA ASP A 170 25.06 -37.94 -33.78
C ASP A 170 24.99 -37.84 -32.25
N THR A 171 23.82 -38.10 -31.68
CA THR A 171 23.65 -38.13 -30.21
C THR A 171 24.37 -39.30 -29.55
N VAL A 172 24.53 -40.43 -30.26
CA VAL A 172 25.27 -41.61 -29.78
C VAL A 172 26.77 -41.35 -29.86
N GLU A 173 27.24 -40.74 -30.95
CA GLU A 173 28.65 -40.35 -31.10
C GLU A 173 29.07 -39.32 -30.04
N LEU A 174 28.23 -38.31 -29.77
CA LEU A 174 28.46 -37.34 -28.70
C LEU A 174 28.53 -38.01 -27.32
N ARG A 175 27.66 -39.00 -27.04
CA ARG A 175 27.72 -39.77 -25.78
C ARG A 175 29.02 -40.56 -25.66
N GLN A 176 29.46 -41.21 -26.74
CA GLN A 176 30.74 -41.92 -26.76
C GLN A 176 31.93 -40.97 -26.54
N GLN A 177 31.89 -39.79 -27.18
CA GLN A 177 32.93 -38.77 -27.03
C GLN A 177 32.99 -38.23 -25.60
N ILE A 178 31.84 -37.97 -24.96
CA ILE A 178 31.74 -37.58 -23.55
C ILE A 178 32.36 -38.64 -22.64
N ASP A 179 32.10 -39.93 -22.89
CA ASP A 179 32.66 -41.00 -22.08
C ASP A 179 34.18 -41.15 -22.27
N VAL A 180 34.71 -40.91 -23.47
CA VAL A 180 36.16 -40.85 -23.70
C VAL A 180 36.79 -39.69 -22.92
N MET A 181 36.19 -38.49 -22.96
CA MET A 181 36.69 -37.34 -22.22
C MET A 181 36.66 -37.56 -20.71
N LYS A 182 35.60 -38.18 -20.17
CA LYS A 182 35.53 -38.54 -18.75
C LYS A 182 36.67 -39.47 -18.33
N ARG A 183 37.01 -40.47 -19.15
CA ARG A 183 38.14 -41.37 -18.86
C ARG A 183 39.49 -40.63 -18.91
N GLN A 184 39.65 -39.69 -19.84
CA GLN A 184 40.87 -38.87 -19.93
C GLN A 184 41.01 -37.97 -18.70
N LEU A 185 39.93 -37.31 -18.26
CA LEU A 185 39.92 -36.51 -17.03
C LEU A 185 40.28 -37.35 -15.81
N ALA A 186 39.69 -38.54 -15.66
CA ALA A 186 40.02 -39.43 -14.55
C ALA A 186 41.50 -39.88 -14.55
N LYS A 187 42.11 -40.06 -15.73
CA LYS A 187 43.56 -40.34 -15.84
C LYS A 187 44.39 -39.13 -15.42
N LEU A 188 44.03 -37.93 -15.86
CA LEU A 188 44.73 -36.69 -15.50
C LEU A 188 44.61 -36.40 -14.00
N GLU A 189 43.44 -36.62 -13.41
CA GLU A 189 43.20 -36.48 -11.98
C GLU A 189 44.06 -37.46 -11.17
N LYS A 190 44.16 -38.73 -11.62
CA LYS A 190 45.08 -39.70 -11.00
C LYS A 190 46.54 -39.27 -11.09
N LEU A 191 46.98 -38.73 -12.24
CA LEU A 191 48.34 -38.24 -12.41
C LEU A 191 48.63 -37.04 -11.50
N LEU A 192 47.71 -36.09 -11.39
CA LEU A 192 47.81 -34.96 -10.47
C LEU A 192 47.87 -35.42 -9.01
N ASN A 193 46.99 -36.35 -8.62
CA ASN A 193 46.98 -36.90 -7.26
C ASN A 193 48.22 -37.74 -6.93
N SER A 194 48.84 -38.40 -7.92
CA SER A 194 50.11 -39.09 -7.73
C SER A 194 51.31 -38.13 -7.65
N LYS A 195 51.24 -36.98 -8.33
CA LYS A 195 52.29 -35.95 -8.32
C LYS A 195 52.25 -35.08 -7.05
N GLY A 196 51.07 -34.84 -6.48
CA GLY A 196 50.91 -34.15 -5.20
C GLY A 196 51.24 -34.99 -3.96
N ARG A 197 51.56 -36.29 -4.13
CA ARG A 197 51.96 -37.21 -3.03
C ARG A 197 53.45 -37.56 -3.05
N SER A 198 54.24 -36.98 -3.96
CA SER A 198 55.69 -37.20 -4.08
C SER A 198 56.53 -36.02 -3.57
N GLU A 199 55.99 -35.19 -2.69
CA GLU A 199 56.74 -34.23 -1.86
C GLU A 199 56.73 -34.68 -0.40
#